data_AF-A0ABD3SCW8-F1
#
_entry.id   AF-A0ABD3SCW8-F1
#
_cell.length_a   1.000
_cell.length_b   1.000
_cell.length_c   1.000
_cell.angle_alpha   90.00
_cell.angle_beta   90.00
_cell.angle_gamma   90.00
#
_symmetry.space_group_name_H-M   'P 1'
#
loop_
_entity.id
_entity.type
_entity.pdbx_description
1 polymer ?
#
loop_
_entity_poly.entity_id
_entity_poly.type
_entity_poly.pdbx_seq_one_letter_code
_entity_poly.pdbx_strand_id
1 'polypeptide(L)'
;MTKDATPPPSSTSDAADASSSHKRRQAGFLTRGMTHAEILSRRKSLRAELHSLPPDERSRVLSHLHGDAGRGDLSRSRIANLRRDDRDRDTRNLTDYQSRSLDKRRAKPNMSLQRSMHRRETKRLQNAMLAADAEDILRPHVAGKVEVEDGMERTVQLTQRVLRHDPNMLPEGVARNVYDLELNDYGPYRLRYDRSGRHALLAGHGGHVSVVDQHTMALRTEFHLRGDTIRDACFLHNGSMMAVSQENNVYIYDDNGAEIHRLDGHRRVTAMEFLPYHWLLATIGNTGVLQYQDTSTGALISQHRSKLGPCHAMRQSPFNSVIHLGHTNGTVTLWSPSSSEYLVKMLCHKGSPITSLAIDRGGRYMVTGGGDSRVKIFDLRMYKEVHSYNTYGGPPSCLDISQTGMLGIGHGCHTTYWSPDALRSKAKEPYMKHQISGKGPMESLRFRPYEDVVGIGHAGGVSSIVVPGSGEPNLDSMEHFTNPYMDSKQRREAEVRSLLEKLSPDMISLDPDVVGGIEESNLIQRQQRLRDMAMEADARKAAKDEEARNKKDKKRMRGRSKIAKKLRRKQKNIVDENVMKLRELRDLERAEREKRQRVADSGEGEAEAEAAPVALKRFF
;
A
#
# COMPACT_ATOMS: atom_id res chain seq x y z
N MET A 1 27.19 -82.26 3.06
CA MET A 1 26.51 -83.56 3.10
C MET A 1 25.01 -83.29 3.03
N THR A 2 24.39 -83.77 1.93
CA THR A 2 23.01 -84.32 1.84
C THR A 2 21.84 -83.42 2.26
N LYS A 3 20.91 -83.07 1.33
CA LYS A 3 19.68 -83.83 0.97
C LYS A 3 18.76 -83.98 2.18
N ASP A 4 17.44 -83.81 2.16
CA ASP A 4 16.37 -83.58 1.19
C ASP A 4 15.15 -83.24 2.07
N ALA A 5 14.18 -82.45 1.61
CA ALA A 5 12.75 -82.72 1.80
C ALA A 5 11.88 -81.61 1.17
N THR A 6 11.11 -82.06 0.18
CA THR A 6 10.12 -81.38 -0.67
C THR A 6 8.81 -80.98 0.04
N PRO A 7 7.97 -80.11 -0.57
CA PRO A 7 6.81 -79.42 0.03
C PRO A 7 5.46 -80.15 -0.20
N PRO A 8 4.34 -79.67 0.41
CA PRO A 8 3.22 -79.09 -0.39
C PRO A 8 2.38 -78.03 0.41
N PRO A 9 1.19 -77.56 -0.05
CA PRO A 9 0.91 -76.78 -1.25
C PRO A 9 0.15 -75.45 -0.97
N SER A 10 -0.07 -74.70 -2.05
CA SER A 10 -0.66 -73.37 -2.24
C SER A 10 -2.13 -73.14 -1.82
N SER A 11 -2.46 -71.93 -1.36
CA SER A 11 -3.57 -71.11 -1.88
C SER A 11 -3.54 -69.64 -1.42
N THR A 12 -3.42 -68.74 -2.42
CA THR A 12 -4.08 -67.42 -2.60
C THR A 12 -4.47 -66.55 -1.39
N SER A 13 -3.93 -65.33 -1.30
CA SER A 13 -4.65 -64.07 -1.58
C SER A 13 -3.86 -62.83 -1.12
N ASP A 14 -3.71 -61.88 -2.05
CA ASP A 14 -3.67 -60.42 -1.90
C ASP A 14 -2.94 -59.81 -0.69
N ALA A 15 -1.68 -59.45 -0.93
CA ALA A 15 -0.91 -58.54 -0.08
C ALA A 15 -1.32 -57.09 -0.36
N ALA A 16 -1.85 -56.43 0.67
CA ALA A 16 -2.17 -55.02 0.69
C ALA A 16 -0.91 -54.15 0.78
N ASP A 17 -0.90 -53.11 -0.06
CA ASP A 17 0.13 -52.10 -0.23
C ASP A 17 0.42 -51.28 1.03
N ALA A 18 1.71 -51.19 1.36
CA ALA A 18 2.29 -50.11 2.14
C ALA A 18 2.51 -48.89 1.23
N SER A 19 1.95 -47.72 1.59
CA SER A 19 2.24 -46.48 0.88
C SER A 19 2.86 -45.43 1.82
N SER A 20 4.11 -45.08 1.50
CA SER A 20 4.77 -43.86 1.97
C SER A 20 5.04 -42.93 0.78
N SER A 21 4.74 -41.65 0.99
CA SER A 21 5.36 -40.47 0.36
C SER A 21 5.32 -40.29 -1.17
N HIS A 22 4.71 -39.16 -1.60
CA HIS A 22 5.12 -38.22 -2.67
C HIS A 22 3.91 -37.68 -3.47
N LYS A 23 3.27 -36.61 -2.98
CA LYS A 23 2.34 -35.78 -3.79
C LYS A 23 3.10 -34.64 -4.46
N ARG A 24 3.56 -34.89 -5.69
CA ARG A 24 3.99 -33.86 -6.66
C ARG A 24 2.87 -33.66 -7.71
N ARG A 25 2.36 -32.43 -7.82
CA ARG A 25 1.69 -31.79 -9.00
C ARG A 25 0.67 -32.63 -9.80
N GLN A 26 -0.62 -32.47 -9.51
CA GLN A 26 -1.76 -33.04 -10.27
C GLN A 26 -2.25 -32.14 -11.42
N ALA A 27 -1.42 -31.91 -12.45
CA ALA A 27 -1.91 -31.29 -13.70
C ALA A 27 -1.42 -32.02 -14.97
N GLY A 28 -1.00 -33.29 -14.85
CA GLY A 28 -0.46 -34.08 -15.97
C GLY A 28 -0.83 -35.56 -15.95
N PHE A 29 -1.87 -35.96 -15.20
CA PHE A 29 -2.20 -37.39 -14.98
C PHE A 29 -3.22 -37.98 -15.98
N LEU A 30 -3.87 -37.18 -16.82
CA LEU A 30 -4.95 -37.70 -17.67
C LEU A 30 -4.49 -38.47 -18.91
N THR A 31 -3.21 -38.43 -19.25
CA THR A 31 -2.68 -39.08 -20.47
C THR A 31 -1.32 -39.75 -20.29
N ARG A 32 -0.72 -39.70 -19.09
CA ARG A 32 0.58 -40.32 -18.84
C ARG A 32 0.43 -41.82 -18.67
N GLY A 33 1.07 -42.59 -19.56
CA GLY A 33 1.10 -44.05 -19.51
C GLY A 33 0.01 -44.77 -20.32
N MET A 34 -0.93 -44.03 -20.92
CA MET A 34 -1.98 -44.62 -21.75
C MET A 34 -1.51 -44.83 -23.18
N THR A 35 -1.88 -45.97 -23.76
CA THR A 35 -1.68 -46.20 -25.19
C THR A 35 -2.59 -45.27 -26.01
N HIS A 36 -2.22 -44.97 -27.26
CA HIS A 36 -3.03 -44.08 -28.12
C HIS A 36 -4.48 -44.59 -28.29
N ALA A 37 -4.67 -45.90 -28.29
CA ALA A 37 -5.97 -46.54 -28.37
C ALA A 37 -6.83 -46.29 -27.10
N GLU A 38 -6.23 -46.34 -25.91
CA GLU A 38 -6.91 -46.05 -24.64
C GLU A 38 -7.33 -44.58 -24.54
N ILE A 39 -6.49 -43.66 -25.03
CA ILE A 39 -6.82 -42.23 -25.08
C ILE A 39 -8.02 -41.99 -26.00
N LEU A 40 -8.08 -42.67 -27.16
CA LEU A 40 -9.20 -42.55 -28.09
C LEU A 40 -10.49 -43.16 -27.54
N SER A 41 -10.39 -44.31 -26.86
CA SER A 41 -11.51 -44.95 -26.16
C SER A 41 -12.08 -44.03 -25.08
N ARG A 42 -11.21 -43.47 -24.24
CA ARG A 42 -11.59 -42.54 -23.17
C ARG A 42 -12.15 -41.22 -23.70
N ARG A 43 -11.65 -40.75 -24.84
CA ARG A 43 -12.23 -39.57 -25.52
C ARG A 43 -13.62 -39.86 -26.07
N LYS A 44 -13.88 -41.08 -26.56
CA LYS A 44 -15.22 -41.50 -27.00
C LYS A 44 -16.18 -41.59 -25.81
N SER A 45 -15.76 -42.14 -24.68
CA SER A 45 -16.61 -42.25 -23.48
C SER A 45 -16.97 -40.88 -22.90
N LEU A 46 -15.99 -39.98 -22.74
CA LEU A 46 -16.22 -38.61 -22.28
C LEU A 46 -17.12 -37.80 -23.25
N ARG A 47 -17.03 -38.08 -24.55
CA ARG A 47 -17.91 -37.47 -25.54
C ARG A 47 -19.34 -37.98 -25.40
N ALA A 48 -19.54 -39.27 -25.12
CA ALA A 48 -20.85 -39.84 -24.85
C ALA A 48 -21.48 -39.25 -23.58
N GLU A 49 -20.70 -39.11 -22.49
CA GLU A 49 -21.12 -38.45 -21.25
C GLU A 49 -21.53 -36.98 -21.47
N LEU A 50 -20.78 -36.26 -22.31
CA LEU A 50 -21.11 -34.88 -22.66
C LEU A 50 -22.40 -34.77 -23.50
N HIS A 51 -22.73 -35.79 -24.29
CA HIS A 51 -23.97 -35.84 -25.06
C HIS A 51 -25.19 -36.24 -24.22
N SER A 52 -24.99 -36.89 -23.07
CA SER A 52 -26.06 -37.23 -22.13
C SER A 52 -26.49 -36.09 -21.20
N LEU A 53 -25.75 -34.98 -21.16
CA LEU A 53 -26.09 -33.82 -20.32
C LEU A 53 -27.27 -33.00 -20.88
N PRO A 54 -28.07 -32.35 -20.01
CA PRO A 54 -29.11 -31.39 -20.41
C PRO A 54 -28.53 -30.26 -21.30
N PRO A 55 -29.33 -29.68 -22.23
CA PRO A 55 -28.85 -28.71 -23.21
C PRO A 55 -28.20 -27.45 -22.58
N ASP A 56 -28.69 -27.01 -21.42
CA ASP A 56 -28.15 -25.83 -20.70
C ASP A 56 -26.79 -26.12 -20.06
N GLU A 57 -26.58 -27.30 -19.50
CA GLU A 57 -25.30 -27.70 -18.90
C GLU A 57 -24.28 -28.09 -19.97
N ARG A 58 -24.74 -28.77 -21.02
CA ARG A 58 -23.92 -29.12 -22.18
C ARG A 58 -23.42 -27.88 -22.91
N SER A 59 -24.25 -26.83 -23.04
CA SER A 59 -23.83 -25.55 -23.64
C SER A 59 -22.83 -24.79 -22.75
N ARG A 60 -23.00 -24.81 -21.42
CA ARG A 60 -21.99 -24.28 -20.47
C ARG A 60 -20.64 -24.99 -20.62
N VAL A 61 -20.61 -26.31 -20.58
CA VAL A 61 -19.37 -27.09 -20.70
C VAL A 61 -18.70 -26.90 -22.07
N LEU A 62 -19.48 -26.86 -23.16
CA LEU A 62 -18.96 -26.60 -24.50
C LEU A 62 -18.44 -25.17 -24.68
N SER A 63 -19.08 -24.18 -24.06
CA SER A 63 -18.63 -22.77 -24.07
C SER A 63 -17.31 -22.56 -23.32
N HIS A 64 -16.95 -23.47 -22.41
CA HIS A 64 -15.65 -23.47 -21.71
C HIS A 64 -14.54 -24.20 -22.49
N LEU A 65 -14.89 -25.19 -23.32
CA LEU A 65 -13.93 -26.02 -24.07
C LEU A 65 -13.57 -25.43 -25.45
N HIS A 66 -14.53 -24.81 -26.11
CA HIS A 66 -14.26 -24.06 -27.33
C HIS A 66 -14.01 -22.61 -26.91
N GLY A 67 -12.73 -22.23 -26.84
CA GLY A 67 -12.37 -20.83 -27.07
C GLY A 67 -12.91 -20.48 -28.46
N ASP A 68 -14.09 -19.87 -28.48
CA ASP A 68 -14.81 -19.58 -29.71
C ASP A 68 -13.91 -18.75 -30.61
N ALA A 69 -13.63 -19.28 -31.79
CA ALA A 69 -12.77 -18.67 -32.81
C ALA A 69 -13.50 -17.49 -33.51
N GLY A 70 -14.36 -16.78 -32.79
CA GLY A 70 -15.03 -15.57 -33.20
C GLY A 70 -14.21 -14.34 -32.82
N ARG A 71 -13.60 -13.70 -33.82
CA ARG A 71 -12.97 -12.39 -33.68
C ARG A 71 -13.97 -11.37 -33.10
N GLY A 72 -13.60 -10.81 -31.94
CA GLY A 72 -14.06 -9.50 -31.47
C GLY A 72 -15.39 -9.51 -30.70
N ASP A 73 -15.36 -8.84 -29.54
CA ASP A 73 -16.52 -8.31 -28.80
C ASP A 73 -17.12 -9.09 -27.62
N LEU A 74 -16.49 -10.16 -27.13
CA LEU A 74 -16.85 -10.73 -25.81
C LEU A 74 -16.20 -10.04 -24.61
N SER A 75 -15.30 -9.08 -24.84
CA SER A 75 -14.62 -8.36 -23.74
C SER A 75 -15.53 -7.34 -23.07
N ARG A 76 -16.36 -6.59 -23.80
CA ARG A 76 -17.13 -5.47 -23.24
C ARG A 76 -18.27 -5.90 -22.31
N SER A 77 -19.01 -6.95 -22.66
CA SER A 77 -20.15 -7.43 -21.86
C SER A 77 -19.72 -8.20 -20.61
N ARG A 78 -18.61 -8.95 -20.67
CA ARG A 78 -18.05 -9.64 -19.49
C ARG A 78 -17.30 -8.70 -18.55
N ILE A 79 -16.60 -7.68 -19.09
CA ILE A 79 -16.03 -6.58 -18.28
C ILE A 79 -17.13 -5.80 -17.55
N ALA A 80 -18.34 -5.74 -18.10
CA ALA A 80 -19.50 -5.10 -17.47
C ALA A 80 -20.11 -5.90 -16.31
N ASN A 81 -19.68 -7.14 -16.06
CA ASN A 81 -20.18 -8.00 -14.96
C ASN A 81 -19.13 -8.26 -13.85
N LEU A 82 -17.88 -7.86 -14.03
CA LEU A 82 -16.88 -7.83 -12.95
C LEU A 82 -17.31 -6.84 -11.86
N ARG A 83 -17.20 -7.24 -10.58
CA ARG A 83 -17.41 -6.39 -9.40
C ARG A 83 -16.68 -5.06 -9.59
N ARG A 84 -17.35 -3.94 -9.29
CA ARG A 84 -16.84 -2.57 -9.53
C ARG A 84 -15.50 -2.27 -8.82
N ASP A 85 -15.13 -3.08 -7.84
CA ASP A 85 -13.92 -2.86 -7.02
C ASP A 85 -12.66 -3.47 -7.64
N ASP A 86 -12.79 -4.61 -8.32
CA ASP A 86 -11.72 -5.20 -9.13
C ASP A 86 -11.56 -4.47 -10.46
N ARG A 87 -12.64 -3.83 -10.96
CA ARG A 87 -12.53 -2.84 -12.04
C ARG A 87 -11.54 -1.74 -11.66
N ASP A 88 -11.50 -1.25 -10.44
CA ASP A 88 -10.71 -0.06 -10.13
C ASP A 88 -9.21 -0.31 -9.94
N ARG A 89 -8.78 -1.57 -9.77
CA ARG A 89 -7.35 -1.93 -9.67
C ARG A 89 -6.79 -2.37 -11.01
N ASP A 90 -7.55 -3.13 -11.79
CA ASP A 90 -7.11 -3.61 -13.12
C ASP A 90 -7.65 -2.78 -14.29
N THR A 91 -8.86 -2.23 -14.22
CA THR A 91 -9.40 -1.39 -15.32
C THR A 91 -8.99 0.07 -15.26
N ARG A 92 -8.50 0.62 -14.14
CA ARG A 92 -7.84 1.95 -14.19
C ARG A 92 -6.54 1.90 -14.99
N ASN A 93 -5.81 0.79 -14.89
CA ASN A 93 -4.71 0.52 -15.81
C ASN A 93 -5.19 0.25 -17.24
N LEU A 94 -6.43 -0.19 -17.50
CA LEU A 94 -6.94 -0.24 -18.88
C LEU A 94 -7.47 1.12 -19.38
N THR A 95 -8.15 1.93 -18.56
CA THR A 95 -8.77 3.19 -18.99
C THR A 95 -7.75 4.34 -19.07
N ASP A 96 -6.74 4.35 -18.19
CA ASP A 96 -5.59 5.26 -18.35
C ASP A 96 -4.66 4.79 -19.48
N TYR A 97 -4.49 3.48 -19.72
CA TYR A 97 -3.76 3.04 -20.91
C TYR A 97 -4.53 3.33 -22.20
N GLN A 98 -5.86 3.19 -22.22
CA GLN A 98 -6.66 3.49 -23.41
C GLN A 98 -6.75 5.00 -23.69
N SER A 99 -6.71 5.86 -22.66
CA SER A 99 -6.78 7.32 -22.83
C SER A 99 -5.42 8.01 -22.99
N ARG A 100 -4.33 7.50 -22.39
CA ARG A 100 -2.97 8.06 -22.59
C ARG A 100 -2.19 7.47 -23.77
N SER A 101 -2.59 6.34 -24.36
CA SER A 101 -1.83 5.73 -25.46
C SER A 101 -2.34 6.00 -26.88
N LEU A 102 -3.48 6.67 -27.06
CA LEU A 102 -3.99 6.99 -28.40
C LEU A 102 -3.60 8.37 -28.93
N ASP A 103 -3.09 9.26 -28.08
CA ASP A 103 -2.60 10.56 -28.52
C ASP A 103 -1.07 10.69 -28.41
N LYS A 104 -0.44 10.57 -29.59
CA LYS A 104 0.93 11.00 -29.97
C LYS A 104 2.05 9.97 -29.76
N ARG A 105 2.34 9.22 -30.83
CA ARG A 105 3.36 9.63 -31.83
C ARG A 105 3.35 8.67 -33.02
N ARG A 106 3.17 9.23 -34.22
CA ARG A 106 3.43 8.60 -35.52
C ARG A 106 4.92 8.26 -35.68
N ALA A 107 5.43 7.31 -34.90
CA ALA A 107 6.70 6.64 -35.18
C ALA A 107 6.33 5.28 -35.76
N LYS A 108 6.76 4.99 -37.01
CA LYS A 108 6.57 3.67 -37.61
C LYS A 108 7.13 2.62 -36.66
N PRO A 109 6.28 1.86 -35.95
CA PRO A 109 6.74 1.04 -34.86
C PRO A 109 7.35 -0.24 -35.43
N ASN A 110 8.43 -0.71 -34.83
CA ASN A 110 9.02 -1.99 -35.13
C ASN A 110 7.94 -3.08 -34.98
N MET A 111 7.58 -3.77 -36.07
CA MET A 111 6.51 -4.78 -36.08
C MET A 111 6.76 -5.91 -35.07
N SER A 112 8.01 -6.26 -34.81
CA SER A 112 8.38 -7.27 -33.80
C SER A 112 8.03 -6.80 -32.39
N LEU A 113 8.33 -5.53 -32.08
CA LEU A 113 8.01 -4.94 -30.78
C LEU A 113 6.50 -4.85 -30.57
N GLN A 114 5.72 -4.46 -31.59
CA GLN A 114 4.27 -4.43 -31.49
C GLN A 114 3.67 -5.82 -31.25
N ARG A 115 4.14 -6.83 -31.99
CA ARG A 115 3.70 -8.22 -31.78
C ARG A 115 4.04 -8.70 -30.37
N SER A 116 5.24 -8.37 -29.87
CA SER A 116 5.68 -8.72 -28.52
C SER A 116 4.87 -8.00 -27.43
N MET A 117 4.59 -6.70 -27.60
CA MET A 117 3.77 -5.91 -26.68
C MET A 117 2.35 -6.44 -26.63
N HIS A 118 1.73 -6.65 -27.80
CA HIS A 118 0.39 -7.23 -27.89
C HIS A 118 0.33 -8.62 -27.23
N ARG A 119 1.33 -9.49 -27.47
CA ARG A 119 1.42 -10.80 -26.81
C ARG A 119 1.57 -10.69 -25.29
N ARG A 120 2.32 -9.71 -24.79
CA ARG A 120 2.49 -9.47 -23.35
C ARG A 120 1.21 -8.94 -22.72
N GLU A 121 0.51 -8.03 -23.40
CA GLU A 121 -0.77 -7.48 -22.97
C GLU A 121 -1.86 -8.54 -22.93
N THR A 122 -2.02 -9.35 -23.99
CA THR A 122 -3.01 -10.43 -24.01
C THR A 122 -2.73 -11.47 -22.95
N LYS A 123 -1.46 -11.85 -22.73
CA LYS A 123 -1.08 -12.75 -21.65
C LYS A 123 -1.36 -12.15 -20.27
N ARG A 124 -1.09 -10.86 -20.07
CA ARG A 124 -1.39 -10.17 -18.79
C ARG A 124 -2.90 -10.17 -18.52
N LEU A 125 -3.71 -9.84 -19.52
CA LEU A 125 -5.17 -9.87 -19.42
C LEU A 125 -5.69 -11.27 -19.14
N GLN A 126 -5.19 -12.28 -19.86
CA GLN A 126 -5.57 -13.67 -19.64
C GLN A 126 -5.19 -14.14 -18.23
N ASN A 127 -4.00 -13.79 -17.74
CA ASN A 127 -3.57 -14.13 -16.39
C ASN A 127 -4.43 -13.43 -15.32
N ALA A 128 -4.81 -12.16 -15.55
CA ALA A 128 -5.68 -11.44 -14.63
C ALA A 128 -7.09 -12.07 -14.58
N MET A 129 -7.64 -12.44 -15.75
CA MET A 129 -8.92 -13.16 -15.83
C MET A 129 -8.86 -14.51 -15.10
N LEU A 130 -7.82 -15.31 -15.36
CA LEU A 130 -7.65 -16.61 -14.70
C LEU A 130 -7.47 -16.47 -13.18
N ALA A 131 -6.80 -15.42 -12.72
CA ALA A 131 -6.64 -15.15 -11.28
C ALA A 131 -7.97 -14.75 -10.64
N ALA A 132 -8.74 -13.85 -11.27
CA ALA A 132 -10.07 -13.45 -10.79
C ALA A 132 -11.04 -14.64 -10.75
N ASP A 133 -11.09 -15.44 -11.82
CA ASP A 133 -11.92 -16.64 -11.89
C ASP A 133 -11.51 -17.66 -10.80
N ALA A 134 -10.20 -17.83 -10.57
CA ALA A 134 -9.71 -18.71 -9.52
C ALA A 134 -10.07 -18.20 -8.11
N GLU A 135 -9.98 -16.89 -7.86
CA GLU A 135 -10.36 -16.30 -6.58
C GLU A 135 -11.86 -16.45 -6.30
N ASP A 136 -12.73 -16.21 -7.28
CA ASP A 136 -14.17 -16.33 -7.07
C ASP A 136 -14.62 -17.80 -6.85
N ILE A 137 -13.95 -18.77 -7.47
CA ILE A 137 -14.34 -20.19 -7.40
C ILE A 137 -13.68 -20.93 -6.22
N LEU A 138 -12.41 -20.63 -5.90
CA LEU A 138 -11.62 -21.42 -4.95
C LEU A 138 -11.66 -20.91 -3.51
N ARG A 139 -12.22 -19.72 -3.24
CA ARG A 139 -12.35 -19.16 -1.89
C ARG A 139 -13.29 -20.04 -1.04
N PRO A 140 -12.80 -20.68 0.04
CA PRO A 140 -13.61 -21.61 0.84
C PRO A 140 -14.62 -20.92 1.75
N HIS A 141 -14.36 -19.67 2.16
CA HIS A 141 -15.15 -18.97 3.18
C HIS A 141 -15.84 -17.73 2.62
N VAL A 142 -17.04 -17.46 3.14
CA VAL A 142 -17.86 -16.30 2.83
C VAL A 142 -17.66 -15.26 3.94
N ALA A 143 -17.63 -13.97 3.57
CA ALA A 143 -17.53 -12.89 4.54
C ALA A 143 -18.79 -12.83 5.41
N GLY A 144 -18.60 -12.63 6.72
CA GLY A 144 -19.71 -12.37 7.63
C GLY A 144 -20.46 -11.10 7.25
N LYS A 145 -21.77 -11.09 7.49
CA LYS A 145 -22.59 -9.88 7.39
C LYS A 145 -23.83 -10.03 8.25
N VAL A 146 -24.28 -8.92 8.81
CA VAL A 146 -25.63 -8.79 9.39
C VAL A 146 -26.42 -7.88 8.47
N GLU A 147 -27.49 -8.42 7.94
CA GLU A 147 -28.49 -7.71 7.16
C GLU A 147 -29.80 -7.74 7.93
N VAL A 148 -30.64 -6.75 7.68
CA VAL A 148 -31.95 -6.66 8.29
C VAL A 148 -32.94 -7.43 7.42
N GLU A 149 -33.72 -8.34 8.01
CA GLU A 149 -34.76 -9.10 7.30
C GLU A 149 -36.03 -8.25 7.11
N ASP A 150 -36.42 -7.49 8.14
CA ASP A 150 -37.64 -6.68 8.15
C ASP A 150 -37.38 -5.17 8.06
N GLY A 151 -38.23 -4.43 7.34
CA GLY A 151 -38.05 -2.99 7.12
C GLY A 151 -38.13 -2.08 8.36
N MET A 152 -38.56 -2.60 9.51
CA MET A 152 -38.60 -1.85 10.78
C MET A 152 -37.33 -1.99 11.62
N GLU A 153 -36.61 -3.10 11.47
CA GLU A 153 -35.41 -3.37 12.25
C GLU A 153 -34.22 -2.58 11.68
N ARG A 154 -33.23 -2.31 12.53
CA ARG A 154 -32.01 -1.62 12.11
C ARG A 154 -30.81 -2.30 12.72
N THR A 155 -29.75 -2.47 11.94
CA THR A 155 -28.49 -3.06 12.40
C THR A 155 -27.89 -2.34 13.61
N VAL A 156 -28.18 -1.04 13.76
CA VAL A 156 -27.74 -0.21 14.90
C VAL A 156 -28.31 -0.65 16.24
N GLN A 157 -29.49 -1.28 16.26
CA GLN A 157 -30.17 -1.72 17.48
C GLN A 157 -29.62 -3.05 18.00
N LEU A 158 -28.82 -3.75 17.20
CA LEU A 158 -28.23 -5.03 17.55
C LEU A 158 -27.27 -4.87 18.73
N THR A 159 -27.48 -5.65 19.79
CA THR A 159 -26.61 -5.65 20.98
C THR A 159 -25.74 -6.89 21.02
N GLN A 160 -24.58 -6.78 21.66
CA GLN A 160 -23.66 -7.91 21.86
C GLN A 160 -24.29 -9.05 22.69
N ARG A 161 -25.27 -8.74 23.54
CA ARG A 161 -26.01 -9.75 24.31
C ARG A 161 -26.88 -10.63 23.41
N VAL A 162 -27.61 -10.00 22.49
CA VAL A 162 -28.44 -10.69 21.49
C VAL A 162 -27.55 -11.58 20.62
N LEU A 163 -26.46 -11.01 20.06
CA LEU A 163 -25.49 -11.77 19.27
C LEU A 163 -24.92 -12.99 20.00
N ARG A 164 -24.61 -12.86 21.30
CA ARG A 164 -24.02 -13.95 22.08
C ARG A 164 -25.03 -15.04 22.46
N HIS A 165 -26.27 -14.67 22.74
CA HIS A 165 -27.28 -15.60 23.26
C HIS A 165 -28.05 -16.33 22.15
N ASP A 166 -28.13 -15.75 20.95
CA ASP A 166 -28.86 -16.34 19.84
C ASP A 166 -27.97 -17.30 19.04
N PRO A 167 -28.18 -18.64 19.14
CA PRO A 167 -27.34 -19.63 18.44
C PRO A 167 -27.51 -19.57 16.91
N ASN A 168 -28.60 -18.97 16.43
CA ASN A 168 -28.84 -18.76 15.00
C ASN A 168 -28.01 -17.60 14.44
N MET A 169 -27.55 -16.67 15.28
CA MET A 169 -26.81 -15.47 14.86
C MET A 169 -25.30 -15.70 14.86
N LEU A 170 -24.76 -16.31 15.92
CA LEU A 170 -23.33 -16.60 16.03
C LEU A 170 -23.08 -18.09 16.36
N PRO A 171 -22.18 -18.75 15.62
CA PRO A 171 -21.65 -20.04 16.04
C PRO A 171 -20.98 -19.95 17.41
N GLU A 172 -21.11 -21.00 18.24
CA GLU A 172 -20.55 -21.04 19.60
C GLU A 172 -19.05 -20.71 19.64
N GLY A 173 -18.29 -21.17 18.63
CA GLY A 173 -16.86 -20.90 18.49
C GLY A 173 -16.51 -19.42 18.25
N VAL A 174 -17.44 -18.60 17.76
CA VAL A 174 -17.29 -17.15 17.61
C VAL A 174 -17.86 -16.43 18.84
N ALA A 175 -18.96 -16.94 19.40
CA ALA A 175 -19.57 -16.38 20.61
C ALA A 175 -18.61 -16.40 21.81
N ARG A 176 -17.69 -17.38 21.90
CA ARG A 176 -16.63 -17.42 22.94
C ARG A 176 -15.67 -16.23 22.87
N ASN A 177 -15.53 -15.60 21.70
CA ASN A 177 -14.66 -14.44 21.50
C ASN A 177 -15.30 -13.16 22.07
N VAL A 178 -16.58 -13.19 22.48
CA VAL A 178 -17.23 -12.10 23.21
C VAL A 178 -16.97 -12.28 24.70
N TYR A 179 -15.98 -11.55 25.21
CA TYR A 179 -15.58 -11.64 26.60
C TYR A 179 -15.10 -10.29 27.12
N ASP A 180 -14.94 -10.22 28.44
CA ASP A 180 -14.52 -9.03 29.14
C ASP A 180 -13.52 -9.39 30.22
N LEU A 181 -12.35 -8.75 30.18
CA LEU A 181 -11.27 -8.93 31.15
C LEU A 181 -11.23 -7.70 32.04
N GLU A 182 -11.67 -7.88 33.29
CA GLU A 182 -11.66 -6.83 34.30
C GLU A 182 -10.28 -6.74 34.96
N LEU A 183 -9.52 -5.71 34.61
CA LEU A 183 -8.15 -5.45 35.07
C LEU A 183 -8.07 -4.01 35.59
N ASN A 184 -8.46 -3.80 36.84
CA ASN A 184 -8.65 -2.45 37.38
C ASN A 184 -7.38 -1.80 37.95
N ASP A 185 -6.35 -2.59 38.26
CA ASP A 185 -5.21 -2.13 39.06
C ASP A 185 -4.15 -1.37 38.26
N TYR A 186 -4.02 -1.65 36.95
CA TYR A 186 -2.89 -1.20 36.14
C TYR A 186 -3.25 -0.12 35.10
N GLY A 187 -4.38 0.56 35.29
CA GLY A 187 -4.80 1.70 34.46
C GLY A 187 -5.22 1.32 33.04
N PRO A 188 -5.33 2.29 32.11
CA PRO A 188 -5.83 2.02 30.77
C PRO A 188 -4.94 1.07 29.99
N TYR A 189 -5.58 0.09 29.37
CA TYR A 189 -4.94 -0.92 28.56
C TYR A 189 -4.89 -0.51 27.10
N ARG A 190 -3.71 -0.64 26.50
CA ARG A 190 -3.53 -0.64 25.05
C ARG A 190 -3.46 -2.07 24.54
N LEU A 191 -4.31 -2.38 23.59
CA LEU A 191 -4.41 -3.67 22.93
C LEU A 191 -3.76 -3.62 21.54
N ARG A 192 -2.95 -4.62 21.21
CA ARG A 192 -2.47 -4.89 19.84
C ARG A 192 -2.59 -6.38 19.52
N TYR A 193 -3.00 -6.69 18.30
CA TYR A 193 -2.92 -8.06 17.79
C TYR A 193 -1.64 -8.27 17.00
N ASP A 194 -1.15 -9.51 17.00
CA ASP A 194 -0.19 -9.97 16.00
C ASP A 194 -0.83 -9.93 14.60
N ARG A 195 -0.03 -9.91 13.55
CA ARG A 195 -0.49 -9.91 12.16
C ARG A 195 -1.40 -11.09 11.82
N SER A 196 -1.14 -12.23 12.45
CA SER A 196 -1.95 -13.44 12.33
C SER A 196 -3.29 -13.34 13.06
N GLY A 197 -3.45 -12.42 14.00
CA GLY A 197 -4.61 -12.37 14.90
C GLY A 197 -4.66 -13.50 15.94
N ARG A 198 -3.62 -14.33 16.04
CA ARG A 198 -3.53 -15.41 17.04
C ARG A 198 -3.21 -14.89 18.44
N HIS A 199 -2.24 -13.97 18.55
CA HIS A 199 -1.80 -13.44 19.83
C HIS A 199 -2.30 -12.01 20.02
N ALA A 200 -2.72 -11.69 21.24
CA ALA A 200 -3.02 -10.33 21.67
C ALA A 200 -2.02 -9.88 22.73
N LEU A 201 -1.47 -8.69 22.55
CA LEU A 201 -0.61 -8.00 23.50
C LEU A 201 -1.46 -6.97 24.25
N LEU A 202 -1.52 -7.12 25.58
CA LEU A 202 -2.18 -6.22 26.49
C LEU A 202 -1.10 -5.46 27.26
N ALA A 203 -1.12 -4.14 27.17
CA ALA A 203 -0.19 -3.28 27.89
C ALA A 203 -0.96 -2.26 28.72
N GLY A 204 -0.98 -2.46 30.04
CA GLY A 204 -1.54 -1.53 31.02
C GLY A 204 -0.57 -0.39 31.30
N HIS A 205 -1.09 0.84 31.41
CA HIS A 205 -0.26 2.02 31.68
C HIS A 205 0.61 1.88 32.94
N GLY A 206 0.12 1.15 33.95
CA GLY A 206 0.77 0.89 35.24
C GLY A 206 1.83 -0.22 35.25
N GLY A 207 2.32 -0.66 34.08
CA GLY A 207 3.46 -1.58 34.01
C GLY A 207 3.09 -3.05 33.76
N HIS A 208 1.80 -3.38 33.68
CA HIS A 208 1.35 -4.74 33.36
C HIS A 208 1.46 -5.02 31.86
N VAL A 209 2.18 -6.07 31.49
CA VAL A 209 2.25 -6.56 30.11
C VAL A 209 1.86 -8.03 30.09
N SER A 210 0.93 -8.38 29.23
CA SER A 210 0.54 -9.77 29.01
C SER A 210 0.35 -10.09 27.53
N VAL A 211 0.65 -11.33 27.15
CA VAL A 211 0.38 -11.88 25.83
C VAL A 211 -0.55 -13.07 26.00
N VAL A 212 -1.70 -13.02 25.33
CA VAL A 212 -2.73 -14.06 25.39
C VAL A 212 -2.93 -14.65 23.99
N ASP A 213 -2.91 -15.98 23.89
CA ASP A 213 -3.35 -16.68 22.68
C ASP A 213 -4.88 -16.62 22.61
N GLN A 214 -5.40 -15.95 21.60
CA GLN A 214 -6.83 -15.67 21.43
C GLN A 214 -7.63 -16.90 21.00
N HIS A 215 -6.99 -17.95 20.48
CA HIS A 215 -7.70 -19.14 20.05
C HIS A 215 -7.96 -20.11 21.20
N THR A 216 -6.97 -20.24 22.09
CA THR A 216 -7.03 -21.10 23.28
C THR A 216 -7.42 -20.35 24.55
N MET A 217 -7.36 -19.01 24.51
CA MET A 217 -7.48 -18.12 25.66
C MET A 217 -6.44 -18.41 26.75
N ALA A 218 -5.32 -19.02 26.36
CA ALA A 218 -4.22 -19.31 27.26
C ALA A 218 -3.29 -18.10 27.38
N LEU A 219 -2.90 -17.80 28.61
CA LEU A 219 -1.86 -16.83 28.89
C LEU A 219 -0.50 -17.41 28.46
N ARG A 220 0.22 -16.69 27.60
CA ARG A 220 1.55 -17.09 27.13
C ARG A 220 2.64 -16.43 27.97
N THR A 221 2.54 -15.12 28.17
CA THR A 221 3.45 -14.36 29.02
C THR A 221 2.71 -13.35 29.86
N GLU A 222 3.19 -13.16 31.08
CA GLU A 222 2.78 -12.05 31.93
C GLU A 222 3.98 -11.60 32.76
N PHE A 223 4.21 -10.30 32.78
CA PHE A 223 5.19 -9.70 33.68
C PHE A 223 4.78 -8.27 34.03
N HIS A 224 5.34 -7.79 35.13
CA HIS A 224 5.03 -6.49 35.71
C HIS A 224 6.30 -5.66 35.82
N LEU A 225 6.32 -4.53 35.13
CA LEU A 225 7.39 -3.55 35.16
C LEU A 225 7.15 -2.59 36.33
N ARG A 226 7.78 -2.90 37.48
CA ARG A 226 7.54 -2.15 38.72
C ARG A 226 8.06 -0.72 38.62
N GLY A 227 7.13 0.25 38.73
CA GLY A 227 7.45 1.68 38.81
C GLY A 227 7.63 2.36 37.45
N ASP A 228 7.58 1.62 36.34
CA ASP A 228 7.67 2.18 35.00
C ASP A 228 6.30 2.32 34.35
N THR A 229 6.06 3.48 33.74
CA THR A 229 4.85 3.72 32.95
C THR A 229 5.01 3.22 31.53
N ILE A 230 4.00 2.49 31.03
CA ILE A 230 3.98 2.01 29.65
C ILE A 230 3.17 2.96 28.79
N ARG A 231 3.74 3.41 27.67
CA ARG A 231 3.05 4.30 26.73
C ARG A 231 2.47 3.58 25.53
N ASP A 232 3.20 2.61 25.00
CA ASP A 232 2.81 1.79 23.85
C ASP A 232 3.51 0.44 23.89
N ALA A 233 2.94 -0.53 23.20
CA ALA A 233 3.55 -1.83 23.00
C ALA A 233 3.15 -2.37 21.64
N CYS A 234 4.05 -3.07 20.95
CA CYS A 234 3.77 -3.70 19.67
C CYS A 234 4.55 -5.01 19.50
N PHE A 235 3.96 -5.95 18.77
CA PHE A 235 4.71 -7.09 18.26
C PHE A 235 5.73 -6.64 17.20
N LEU A 236 6.79 -7.42 17.05
CA LEU A 236 7.74 -7.29 15.94
C LEU A 236 7.25 -8.10 14.73
N HIS A 237 8.11 -8.93 14.14
CA HIS A 237 7.78 -9.76 12.97
C HIS A 237 6.94 -10.98 13.33
N ASN A 238 7.12 -11.51 14.52
CA ASN A 238 6.40 -12.65 15.04
C ASN A 238 5.71 -12.31 16.37
N GLY A 239 4.78 -13.15 16.80
CA GLY A 239 4.21 -13.09 18.15
C GLY A 239 5.14 -13.66 19.24
N SER A 240 6.46 -13.70 19.02
CA SER A 240 7.44 -14.14 20.03
C SER A 240 8.23 -12.96 20.58
N MET A 241 8.52 -11.95 19.76
CA MET A 241 9.19 -10.74 20.23
C MET A 241 8.23 -9.56 20.29
N MET A 242 8.34 -8.77 21.36
CA MET A 242 7.54 -7.58 21.57
C MET A 242 8.41 -6.40 21.98
N ALA A 243 8.08 -5.22 21.46
CA ALA A 243 8.67 -3.96 21.88
C ALA A 243 7.69 -3.25 22.82
N VAL A 244 8.18 -2.80 23.97
CA VAL A 244 7.41 -2.05 24.97
C VAL A 244 8.11 -0.72 25.21
N SER A 245 7.37 0.39 25.09
CA SER A 245 7.88 1.71 25.42
C SER A 245 7.63 2.00 26.89
N GLN A 246 8.70 1.87 27.68
CA GLN A 246 8.70 2.28 29.08
C GLN A 246 8.82 3.82 29.17
N GLU A 247 8.94 4.34 30.39
CA GLU A 247 8.99 5.77 30.64
C GLU A 247 10.14 6.45 29.88
N ASN A 248 11.32 5.84 29.95
CA ASN A 248 12.56 6.40 29.41
C ASN A 248 12.94 5.85 28.04
N ASN A 249 12.98 4.54 27.86
CA ASN A 249 13.48 3.89 26.65
C ASN A 249 12.51 2.82 26.13
N VAL A 250 12.73 2.36 24.91
CA VAL A 250 12.05 1.18 24.36
C VAL A 250 12.87 -0.07 24.68
N TYR A 251 12.17 -1.11 25.14
CA TYR A 251 12.76 -2.41 25.44
C TYR A 251 12.14 -3.47 24.55
N ILE A 252 12.94 -4.45 24.14
CA ILE A 252 12.48 -5.61 23.38
C ILE A 252 12.55 -6.81 24.30
N TYR A 253 11.44 -7.55 24.39
CA TYR A 253 11.31 -8.75 25.19
C TYR A 253 11.13 -9.98 24.30
N ASP A 254 11.57 -11.11 24.84
CA ASP A 254 11.33 -12.44 24.30
C ASP A 254 9.94 -12.96 24.69
N ASP A 255 9.60 -14.12 24.14
CA ASP A 255 8.37 -14.86 24.36
C ASP A 255 8.24 -15.43 25.77
N ASN A 256 9.29 -15.34 26.59
CA ASN A 256 9.25 -15.69 28.01
C ASN A 256 9.09 -14.45 28.90
N GLY A 257 9.00 -13.25 28.31
CA GLY A 257 9.06 -11.98 29.04
C GLY A 257 10.46 -11.58 29.50
N ALA A 258 11.51 -12.24 28.98
CA ALA A 258 12.89 -11.86 29.26
C ALA A 258 13.30 -10.64 28.43
N GLU A 259 13.94 -9.66 29.06
CA GLU A 259 14.49 -8.49 28.37
C GLU A 259 15.68 -8.88 27.48
N ILE A 260 15.56 -8.67 26.17
CA ILE A 260 16.64 -8.92 25.19
C ILE A 260 17.46 -7.66 24.97
N HIS A 261 16.78 -6.55 24.68
CA HIS A 261 17.45 -5.31 24.28
C HIS A 261 16.82 -4.09 24.95
N ARG A 262 17.69 -3.13 25.28
CA ARG A 262 17.34 -1.76 25.63
C ARG A 262 17.79 -0.83 24.51
N LEU A 263 16.86 -0.10 23.91
CA LEU A 263 17.13 0.79 22.78
C LEU A 263 17.43 2.22 23.29
N ASP A 264 18.71 2.55 23.47
CA ASP A 264 19.12 3.85 24.05
C ASP A 264 18.86 5.06 23.15
N GLY A 265 18.77 4.87 21.82
CA GLY A 265 18.38 5.93 20.89
C GLY A 265 16.91 6.36 21.04
N HIS A 266 16.06 5.47 21.53
CA HIS A 266 14.60 5.58 21.49
C HIS A 266 14.05 6.13 22.80
N ARG A 267 14.31 7.41 23.05
CA ARG A 267 13.98 8.05 24.34
C ARG A 267 12.55 8.62 24.37
N ARG A 268 11.83 8.32 25.45
CA ARG A 268 10.47 8.80 25.78
C ARG A 268 9.50 8.64 24.60
N VAL A 269 9.46 7.43 24.06
CA VAL A 269 8.59 7.05 22.94
C VAL A 269 7.13 7.04 23.38
N THR A 270 6.26 7.68 22.60
CA THR A 270 4.81 7.78 22.81
C THR A 270 4.04 6.79 21.95
N ALA A 271 4.50 6.54 20.73
CA ALA A 271 3.87 5.62 19.80
C ALA A 271 4.91 4.82 19.00
N MET A 272 4.56 3.57 18.70
CA MET A 272 5.39 2.60 17.98
C MET A 272 4.56 1.86 16.92
N GLU A 273 5.17 1.61 15.76
CA GLU A 273 4.60 0.81 14.68
C GLU A 273 5.72 -0.02 14.06
N PHE A 274 5.46 -1.30 13.83
CA PHE A 274 6.40 -2.21 13.19
C PHE A 274 6.07 -2.34 11.69
N LEU A 275 7.09 -2.28 10.84
CA LEU A 275 6.98 -2.47 9.39
C LEU A 275 7.37 -3.92 9.05
N PRO A 276 6.40 -4.82 8.77
CA PRO A 276 6.67 -6.25 8.76
C PRO A 276 7.49 -6.75 7.57
N TYR A 277 7.42 -6.09 6.41
CA TYR A 277 8.19 -6.52 5.22
C TYR A 277 9.62 -5.94 5.19
N HIS A 278 9.86 -4.85 5.91
CA HIS A 278 11.16 -4.18 5.97
C HIS A 278 11.93 -4.49 7.26
N TRP A 279 11.26 -5.09 8.26
CA TRP A 279 11.79 -5.35 9.60
C TRP A 279 12.28 -4.07 10.28
N LEU A 280 11.45 -3.02 10.21
CA LEU A 280 11.75 -1.73 10.83
C LEU A 280 10.80 -1.47 11.98
N LEU A 281 11.35 -1.12 13.13
CA LEU A 281 10.60 -0.53 14.22
C LEU A 281 10.63 1.00 14.05
N ALA A 282 9.49 1.58 13.72
CA ALA A 282 9.31 3.02 13.67
C ALA A 282 8.81 3.50 15.04
N THR A 283 9.51 4.45 15.62
CA THR A 283 9.14 5.02 16.92
C THR A 283 9.09 6.52 16.86
N ILE A 284 8.16 7.11 17.59
CA ILE A 284 8.13 8.55 17.83
C ILE A 284 7.99 8.83 19.31
N GLY A 285 8.73 9.83 19.80
CA GLY A 285 8.66 10.27 21.18
C GLY A 285 8.15 11.70 21.35
N ASN A 286 8.11 12.13 22.61
CA ASN A 286 7.75 13.50 22.99
C ASN A 286 8.65 14.58 22.37
N THR A 287 9.86 14.22 21.95
CA THR A 287 10.81 15.11 21.29
C THR A 287 10.43 15.42 19.83
N GLY A 288 9.43 14.74 19.26
CA GLY A 288 9.01 14.91 17.87
C GLY A 288 10.05 14.35 16.88
N VAL A 289 10.86 13.39 17.33
CA VAL A 289 11.85 12.70 16.50
C VAL A 289 11.31 11.33 16.12
N LEU A 290 11.16 11.09 14.83
CA LEU A 290 10.82 9.80 14.25
C LEU A 290 12.12 9.03 14.01
N GLN A 291 12.21 7.82 14.53
CA GLN A 291 13.37 6.94 14.38
C GLN A 291 12.96 5.64 13.72
N TYR A 292 13.79 5.16 12.79
CA TYR A 292 13.65 3.86 12.16
C TYR A 292 14.82 2.98 12.58
N GLN A 293 14.51 1.93 13.34
CA GLN A 293 15.47 0.95 13.80
C GLN A 293 15.26 -0.35 13.04
N ASP A 294 16.32 -0.91 12.50
CA ASP A 294 16.28 -2.25 11.93
C ASP A 294 16.29 -3.30 13.04
N THR A 295 15.28 -4.15 13.10
CA THR A 295 15.21 -5.21 14.12
C THR A 295 16.03 -6.43 13.77
N SER A 296 16.40 -6.63 12.50
CA SER A 296 17.25 -7.76 12.10
C SER A 296 18.72 -7.50 12.38
N THR A 297 19.19 -6.30 12.03
CA THR A 297 20.62 -5.92 12.18
C THR A 297 20.90 -5.17 13.48
N GLY A 298 19.87 -4.62 14.13
CA GLY A 298 20.03 -3.75 15.30
C GLY A 298 20.58 -2.36 14.99
N ALA A 299 20.66 -1.97 13.71
CA ALA A 299 21.16 -0.67 13.30
C ALA A 299 20.06 0.39 13.28
N LEU A 300 20.39 1.61 13.74
CA LEU A 300 19.54 2.78 13.55
C LEU A 300 19.74 3.29 12.11
N ILE A 301 18.70 3.19 11.27
CA ILE A 301 18.79 3.54 9.85
C ILE A 301 18.65 5.04 9.64
N SER A 302 17.61 5.63 10.23
CA SER A 302 17.32 7.05 10.01
C SER A 302 16.64 7.68 11.22
N GLN A 303 16.88 8.98 11.38
CA GLN A 303 16.31 9.80 12.42
C GLN A 303 15.82 11.12 11.81
N HIS A 304 14.50 11.33 11.84
CA HIS A 304 13.85 12.47 11.22
C HIS A 304 13.22 13.38 12.26
N ARG A 305 13.48 14.68 12.17
CA ARG A 305 12.89 15.68 13.08
C ARG A 305 11.60 16.21 12.47
N SER A 306 10.46 15.98 13.14
CA SER A 306 9.17 16.45 12.65
C SER A 306 9.05 17.98 12.63
N LYS A 307 9.73 18.66 13.56
CA LYS A 307 9.70 20.13 13.78
C LYS A 307 8.28 20.69 14.03
N LEU A 308 7.33 19.85 14.41
CA LEU A 308 5.91 20.21 14.59
C LEU A 308 5.37 19.92 16.00
N GLY A 309 6.26 19.57 16.94
CA GLY A 309 5.91 19.26 18.33
C GLY A 309 5.84 17.74 18.60
N PRO A 310 5.33 17.34 19.79
CA PRO A 310 5.11 15.94 20.13
C PRO A 310 4.00 15.33 19.27
N CYS A 311 4.12 14.05 18.97
CA CYS A 311 3.12 13.30 18.21
C CYS A 311 2.58 12.16 19.08
N HIS A 312 1.26 12.09 19.19
CA HIS A 312 0.57 11.01 19.91
C HIS A 312 -0.09 10.01 18.95
N ALA A 313 -0.47 10.45 17.75
CA ALA A 313 -1.06 9.59 16.73
C ALA A 313 0.00 9.19 15.70
N MET A 314 0.19 7.89 15.53
CA MET A 314 1.05 7.31 14.50
C MET A 314 0.36 6.08 13.90
N ARG A 315 0.44 5.94 12.57
CA ARG A 315 0.00 4.72 11.89
C ARG A 315 0.86 4.40 10.68
N GLN A 316 1.19 3.13 10.51
CA GLN A 316 1.83 2.63 9.30
C GLN A 316 0.79 2.36 8.21
N SER A 317 1.11 2.73 6.96
CA SER A 317 0.34 2.34 5.79
C SER A 317 0.71 0.91 5.37
N PRO A 318 -0.22 -0.05 5.41
CA PRO A 318 0.09 -1.44 5.06
C PRO A 318 0.41 -1.65 3.57
N PHE A 319 0.09 -0.66 2.72
CA PHE A 319 0.27 -0.74 1.27
C PHE A 319 1.69 -0.35 0.83
N ASN A 320 2.23 0.74 1.38
CA ASN A 320 3.52 1.32 0.95
C ASN A 320 4.54 1.49 2.09
N SER A 321 4.19 1.07 3.31
CA SER A 321 5.05 1.16 4.51
C SER A 321 5.42 2.58 4.95
N VAL A 322 4.79 3.62 4.40
CA VAL A 322 4.98 5.00 4.82
C VAL A 322 4.33 5.22 6.20
N ILE A 323 5.01 5.97 7.07
CA ILE A 323 4.49 6.30 8.41
C ILE A 323 3.73 7.63 8.37
N HIS A 324 2.50 7.61 8.86
CA HIS A 324 1.66 8.79 8.99
C HIS A 324 1.71 9.26 10.44
N LEU A 325 2.17 10.50 10.64
CA LEU A 325 2.24 11.14 11.95
C LEU A 325 1.19 12.23 12.08
N GLY A 326 0.42 12.18 13.16
CA GLY A 326 -0.53 13.20 13.55
C GLY A 326 0.08 14.18 14.55
N HIS A 327 0.04 15.46 14.21
CA HIS A 327 0.59 16.54 15.04
C HIS A 327 -0.49 17.27 15.85
N THR A 328 -0.04 17.98 16.88
CA THR A 328 -0.89 18.83 17.72
C THR A 328 -1.52 20.01 16.95
N ASN A 329 -0.91 20.43 15.84
CA ASN A 329 -1.40 21.53 15.01
C ASN A 329 -2.51 21.10 14.03
N GLY A 330 -2.98 19.86 14.10
CA GLY A 330 -4.02 19.31 13.22
C GLY A 330 -3.54 18.92 11.83
N THR A 331 -2.22 18.88 11.64
CA THR A 331 -1.58 18.43 10.40
C THR A 331 -1.15 16.96 10.49
N VAL A 332 -1.40 16.20 9.42
CA VAL A 332 -0.81 14.87 9.23
C VAL A 332 0.40 14.99 8.29
N THR A 333 1.51 14.36 8.64
CA THR A 333 2.70 14.28 7.78
C THR A 333 3.05 12.84 7.45
N LEU A 334 3.46 12.58 6.22
CA LEU A 334 3.86 11.26 5.72
C LEU A 334 5.38 11.16 5.64
N TRP A 335 5.95 10.07 6.15
CA TRP A 335 7.39 9.87 6.30
C TRP A 335 7.88 8.57 5.69
N SER A 336 9.02 8.66 5.00
CA SER A 336 9.83 7.53 4.54
C SER A 336 11.22 7.65 5.16
N PRO A 337 11.90 6.54 5.48
CA PRO A 337 13.29 6.58 5.95
C PRO A 337 14.25 7.24 4.95
N SER A 338 13.98 7.15 3.64
CA SER A 338 14.85 7.65 2.57
C SER A 338 14.93 9.18 2.49
N SER A 339 13.91 9.88 3.02
CA SER A 339 13.81 11.35 2.95
C SER A 339 13.88 11.97 4.34
N SER A 340 14.77 12.94 4.53
CA SER A 340 14.88 13.70 5.79
C SER A 340 13.73 14.68 6.04
N GLU A 341 12.98 15.03 4.98
CA GLU A 341 11.76 15.82 5.06
C GLU A 341 10.53 14.93 4.84
N TYR A 342 9.38 15.37 5.35
CA TYR A 342 8.12 14.69 5.09
C TYR A 342 7.80 14.66 3.59
N LEU A 343 7.27 13.54 3.11
CA LEU A 343 6.85 13.37 1.72
C LEU A 343 5.62 14.22 1.40
N VAL A 344 4.68 14.26 2.34
CA VAL A 344 3.42 15.00 2.22
C VAL A 344 3.07 15.61 3.57
N LYS A 345 2.51 16.82 3.55
CA LYS A 345 1.91 17.48 4.72
C LYS A 345 0.48 17.89 4.39
N MET A 346 -0.47 17.34 5.12
CA MET A 346 -1.89 17.61 4.98
C MET A 346 -2.41 18.34 6.21
N LEU A 347 -3.19 19.42 6.02
CA LEU A 347 -3.94 20.05 7.09
C LEU A 347 -5.31 19.38 7.19
N CYS A 348 -5.48 18.50 8.17
CA CYS A 348 -6.71 17.71 8.32
C CYS A 348 -7.72 18.45 9.20
N HIS A 349 -7.29 18.86 10.39
CA HIS A 349 -8.11 19.59 11.36
C HIS A 349 -7.51 20.97 11.62
N LYS A 350 -8.36 22.00 11.70
CA LYS A 350 -7.89 23.38 11.85
C LYS A 350 -7.81 23.73 13.34
N GLY A 351 -6.59 23.91 13.83
CA GLY A 351 -6.35 24.38 15.20
C GLY A 351 -6.70 23.37 16.30
N SER A 352 -6.95 22.10 15.94
CA SER A 352 -7.17 21.01 16.91
C SER A 352 -6.15 19.89 16.69
N PRO A 353 -5.67 19.25 17.78
CA PRO A 353 -4.71 18.16 17.67
C PRO A 353 -5.33 16.93 17.02
N ILE A 354 -4.51 16.17 16.30
CA ILE A 354 -4.92 14.84 15.82
C ILE A 354 -4.79 13.86 16.97
N THR A 355 -5.91 13.23 17.33
CA THR A 355 -5.99 12.28 18.44
C THR A 355 -5.66 10.86 17.96
N SER A 356 -6.12 10.47 16.77
CA SER A 356 -5.94 9.12 16.25
C SER A 356 -5.96 9.08 14.72
N LEU A 357 -5.33 8.05 14.15
CA LEU A 357 -5.22 7.81 12.71
C LEU A 357 -5.51 6.34 12.39
N ALA A 358 -6.20 6.10 11.28
CA ALA A 358 -6.37 4.77 10.70
C ALA A 358 -6.17 4.83 9.19
N ILE A 359 -5.58 3.78 8.61
CA ILE A 359 -5.27 3.69 7.18
C ILE A 359 -5.84 2.39 6.66
N ASP A 360 -6.47 2.45 5.50
CA ASP A 360 -6.99 1.29 4.79
C ASP A 360 -5.85 0.34 4.37
N ARG A 361 -6.06 -0.98 4.47
CA ARG A 361 -5.10 -2.01 4.02
C ARG A 361 -4.71 -1.82 2.55
N GLY A 362 -5.64 -1.34 1.73
CA GLY A 362 -5.43 -1.02 0.32
C GLY A 362 -4.70 0.30 0.05
N GLY A 363 -4.39 1.09 1.08
CA GLY A 363 -3.70 2.39 0.96
C GLY A 363 -4.50 3.47 0.24
N ARG A 364 -5.82 3.31 0.09
CA ARG A 364 -6.66 4.27 -0.65
C ARG A 364 -7.18 5.38 0.25
N TYR A 365 -7.63 5.03 1.44
CA TYR A 365 -8.26 5.96 2.37
C TYR A 365 -7.48 6.07 3.68
N MET A 366 -7.51 7.26 4.25
CA MET A 366 -7.03 7.54 5.60
C MET A 366 -8.14 8.23 6.39
N VAL A 367 -8.32 7.81 7.63
CA VAL A 367 -9.28 8.43 8.55
C VAL A 367 -8.53 9.11 9.67
N THR A 368 -8.87 10.36 9.94
CA THR A 368 -8.24 11.19 10.97
C THR A 368 -9.28 11.60 12.00
N GLY A 369 -8.92 11.43 13.27
CA GLY A 369 -9.69 11.93 14.41
C GLY A 369 -9.06 13.21 14.93
N GLY A 370 -9.87 14.24 15.13
CA GLY A 370 -9.41 15.53 15.65
C GLY A 370 -10.01 15.87 17.00
N GLY A 371 -9.29 16.68 17.77
CA GLY A 371 -9.77 17.30 19.01
C GLY A 371 -11.00 18.19 18.82
N ASP A 372 -11.39 18.49 17.57
CA ASP A 372 -12.61 19.20 17.20
C ASP A 372 -13.87 18.31 17.20
N SER A 373 -13.78 17.09 17.73
CA SER A 373 -14.88 16.09 17.74
C SER A 373 -15.39 15.76 16.34
N ARG A 374 -14.47 15.77 15.37
CA ARG A 374 -14.73 15.38 13.99
C ARG A 374 -13.82 14.24 13.59
N VAL A 375 -14.38 13.35 12.79
CA VAL A 375 -13.65 12.32 12.07
C VAL A 375 -13.72 12.65 10.59
N LYS A 376 -12.56 12.78 9.95
CA LYS A 376 -12.45 13.14 8.53
C LYS A 376 -11.85 12.00 7.74
N ILE A 377 -12.38 11.77 6.55
CA ILE A 377 -11.90 10.73 5.63
C ILE A 377 -11.21 11.41 4.46
N PHE A 378 -10.02 10.93 4.12
CA PHE A 378 -9.18 11.44 3.06
C PHE A 378 -8.88 10.36 2.03
N ASP A 379 -8.92 10.73 0.75
CA ASP A 379 -8.35 9.93 -0.33
C ASP A 379 -6.85 10.23 -0.40
N LEU A 380 -6.02 9.20 -0.21
CA LEU A 380 -4.55 9.31 -0.20
C LEU A 380 -3.95 9.43 -1.61
N ARG A 381 -4.70 9.14 -2.67
CA ARG A 381 -4.22 9.31 -4.05
C ARG A 381 -4.27 10.77 -4.48
N MET A 382 -5.32 11.46 -4.05
CA MET A 382 -5.56 12.88 -4.37
C MET A 382 -5.19 13.82 -3.21
N TYR A 383 -4.97 13.28 -2.01
CA TYR A 383 -4.75 14.02 -0.75
C TYR A 383 -5.87 15.02 -0.45
N LYS A 384 -7.13 14.63 -0.69
CA LYS A 384 -8.31 15.47 -0.49
C LYS A 384 -9.28 14.84 0.50
N GLU A 385 -9.98 15.68 1.26
CA GLU A 385 -11.08 15.26 2.12
C GLU A 385 -12.24 14.76 1.25
N VAL A 386 -12.72 13.55 1.55
CA VAL A 386 -13.89 12.95 0.90
C VAL A 386 -15.15 13.46 1.61
N HIS A 387 -15.24 13.23 2.92
CA HIS A 387 -16.29 13.76 3.79
C HIS A 387 -15.90 13.63 5.27
N SER A 388 -16.78 14.11 6.15
CA SER A 388 -16.58 14.11 7.60
C SER A 388 -17.83 13.68 8.39
N TYR A 389 -17.58 13.10 9.56
CA TYR A 389 -18.53 12.71 10.58
C TYR A 389 -18.27 13.48 11.88
N ASN A 390 -19.32 13.80 12.61
CA ASN A 390 -19.21 14.36 13.95
C ASN A 390 -19.31 13.22 14.97
N THR A 391 -18.43 13.22 15.96
CA THR A 391 -18.53 12.32 17.12
C THR A 391 -19.30 13.03 18.22
N TYR A 392 -20.35 12.37 18.72
CA TYR A 392 -21.17 12.90 19.80
C TYR A 392 -20.62 12.39 21.14
N GLY A 393 -20.35 13.28 22.09
CA GLY A 393 -19.80 12.90 23.40
C GLY A 393 -18.28 13.07 23.55
N GLY A 394 -17.62 13.74 22.59
CA GLY A 394 -16.22 14.18 22.72
C GLY A 394 -15.35 13.84 21.51
N PRO A 395 -14.04 14.15 21.60
CA PRO A 395 -13.09 13.81 20.55
C PRO A 395 -12.90 12.29 20.45
N PRO A 396 -12.69 11.75 19.23
CA PRO A 396 -12.38 10.34 19.05
C PRO A 396 -11.04 10.02 19.74
N SER A 397 -11.01 9.02 20.62
CA SER A 397 -9.77 8.60 21.29
C SER A 397 -9.00 7.59 20.43
N CYS A 398 -9.70 6.68 19.76
CA CYS A 398 -9.10 5.63 18.95
C CYS A 398 -9.88 5.38 17.66
N LEU A 399 -9.13 5.05 16.60
CA LEU A 399 -9.63 4.72 15.27
C LEU A 399 -8.91 3.49 14.76
N ASP A 400 -9.63 2.64 14.03
CA ASP A 400 -9.04 1.55 13.27
C ASP A 400 -9.90 1.23 12.04
N ILE A 401 -9.28 0.65 11.02
CA ILE A 401 -9.98 0.17 9.81
C ILE A 401 -9.71 -1.32 9.69
N SER A 402 -10.76 -2.09 9.49
CA SER A 402 -10.70 -3.54 9.35
C SER A 402 -10.12 -3.95 7.99
N GLN A 403 -9.80 -5.23 7.82
CA GLN A 403 -9.28 -5.74 6.54
C GLN A 403 -10.28 -5.60 5.39
N THR A 404 -11.58 -5.73 5.69
CA THR A 404 -12.70 -5.54 4.77
C THR A 404 -13.04 -4.06 4.52
N GLY A 405 -12.42 -3.13 5.25
CA GLY A 405 -12.64 -1.69 5.14
C GLY A 405 -13.67 -1.12 6.11
N MET A 406 -14.14 -1.89 7.09
CA MET A 406 -15.04 -1.38 8.13
C MET A 406 -14.32 -0.38 9.03
N LEU A 407 -14.96 0.76 9.32
CA LEU A 407 -14.37 1.82 10.14
C LEU A 407 -14.87 1.72 11.59
N GLY A 408 -13.96 1.51 12.53
CA GLY A 408 -14.22 1.56 13.97
C GLY A 408 -13.83 2.92 14.56
N ILE A 409 -14.77 3.56 15.27
CA ILE A 409 -14.56 4.84 15.94
C ILE A 409 -14.87 4.68 17.43
N GLY A 410 -13.88 4.86 18.28
CA GLY A 410 -14.03 4.97 19.73
C GLY A 410 -14.02 6.42 20.18
N HIS A 411 -15.04 6.85 20.92
CA HIS A 411 -15.11 8.17 21.52
C HIS A 411 -15.73 8.09 22.92
N GLY A 412 -14.99 8.56 23.93
CA GLY A 412 -15.41 8.43 25.34
C GLY A 412 -15.59 6.96 25.75
N CYS A 413 -16.84 6.56 25.96
CA CYS A 413 -17.26 5.19 26.31
C CYS A 413 -18.10 4.51 25.22
N HIS A 414 -18.26 5.15 24.06
CA HIS A 414 -19.03 4.64 22.94
C HIS A 414 -18.12 4.23 21.79
N THR A 415 -18.44 3.10 21.18
CA THR A 415 -17.86 2.65 19.92
C THR A 415 -18.91 2.61 18.85
N THR A 416 -18.58 3.17 17.69
CA THR A 416 -19.43 3.10 16.49
C THR A 416 -18.65 2.44 15.37
N TYR A 417 -19.31 1.53 14.67
CA TYR A 417 -18.76 0.81 13.52
C TYR A 417 -19.50 1.25 12.27
N TRP A 418 -18.78 1.51 11.20
CA TRP A 418 -19.34 2.01 9.93
C TRP A 418 -18.99 1.06 8.81
N SER A 419 -19.94 0.81 7.91
CA SER A 419 -19.75 -0.10 6.78
C SER A 419 -18.58 0.32 5.88
N PRO A 420 -17.99 -0.59 5.10
CA PRO A 420 -16.88 -0.26 4.19
C PRO A 420 -17.21 0.87 3.19
N ASP A 421 -18.48 0.97 2.79
CA ASP A 421 -18.96 2.04 1.92
C ASP A 421 -18.81 3.44 2.53
N ALA A 422 -18.77 3.52 3.87
CA ALA A 422 -18.59 4.76 4.61
C ALA A 422 -17.21 5.39 4.38
N LEU A 423 -16.23 4.67 3.82
CA LEU A 423 -14.95 5.24 3.40
C LEU A 423 -15.04 5.99 2.07
N ARG A 424 -16.00 5.61 1.22
CA ARG A 424 -16.15 6.15 -0.15
C ARG A 424 -17.22 7.22 -0.24
N SER A 425 -18.33 7.00 0.46
CA SER A 425 -19.51 7.84 0.43
C SER A 425 -20.04 8.05 1.84
N LYS A 426 -20.68 9.21 2.08
CA LYS A 426 -21.16 9.54 3.42
C LYS A 426 -22.35 8.66 3.79
N ALA A 427 -22.12 7.70 4.67
CA ALA A 427 -23.15 6.86 5.26
C ALA A 427 -24.06 7.69 6.17
N LYS A 428 -25.37 7.37 6.16
CA LYS A 428 -26.36 8.09 6.99
C LYS A 428 -26.35 7.63 8.44
N GLU A 429 -26.13 6.34 8.65
CA GLU A 429 -26.13 5.72 9.98
C GLU A 429 -24.94 4.75 10.10
N PRO A 430 -24.44 4.50 11.32
CA PRO A 430 -23.42 3.49 11.54
C PRO A 430 -23.99 2.09 11.32
N TYR A 431 -23.11 1.13 11.07
CA TYR A 431 -23.44 -0.27 10.97
C TYR A 431 -23.88 -0.87 12.32
N MET A 432 -23.11 -0.59 13.38
CA MET A 432 -23.38 -1.06 14.73
C MET A 432 -22.90 -0.03 15.76
N LYS A 433 -23.52 0.00 16.93
CA LYS A 433 -23.06 0.79 18.09
C LYS A 433 -22.89 -0.12 19.30
N HIS A 434 -21.87 0.15 20.09
CA HIS A 434 -21.66 -0.51 21.37
C HIS A 434 -21.24 0.51 22.42
N GLN A 435 -21.63 0.28 23.67
CA GLN A 435 -21.39 1.17 24.79
C GLN A 435 -20.77 0.39 25.94
N ILE A 436 -19.65 0.90 26.45
CA ILE A 436 -18.92 0.35 27.57
C ILE A 436 -19.24 1.19 28.80
N SER A 437 -20.19 0.73 29.61
CA SER A 437 -20.61 1.45 30.81
C SER A 437 -19.74 1.04 32.01
N GLY A 438 -19.29 2.01 32.81
CA GLY A 438 -18.66 1.76 34.10
C GLY A 438 -17.16 1.41 34.10
N LYS A 439 -16.51 1.29 32.93
CA LYS A 439 -15.09 0.85 32.83
C LYS A 439 -14.08 1.93 32.48
N GLY A 440 -14.51 3.20 32.55
CA GLY A 440 -13.68 4.36 32.27
C GLY A 440 -13.40 4.62 30.77
N PRO A 441 -12.49 5.55 30.45
CA PRO A 441 -12.22 5.96 29.08
C PRO A 441 -11.53 4.86 28.26
N MET A 442 -11.83 4.84 26.96
CA MET A 442 -11.19 3.97 25.99
C MET A 442 -9.84 4.52 25.52
N GLU A 443 -8.82 3.67 25.53
CA GLU A 443 -7.46 4.00 25.08
C GLU A 443 -7.15 3.40 23.71
N SER A 444 -7.70 2.22 23.38
CA SER A 444 -7.40 1.53 22.13
C SER A 444 -8.59 0.77 21.56
N LEU A 445 -8.64 0.70 20.23
CA LEU A 445 -9.58 -0.09 19.46
C LEU A 445 -8.79 -0.72 18.32
N ARG A 446 -8.84 -2.06 18.20
CA ARG A 446 -8.17 -2.80 17.15
C ARG A 446 -9.05 -3.91 16.62
N PHE A 447 -9.18 -3.98 15.29
CA PHE A 447 -9.77 -5.14 14.63
C PHE A 447 -8.79 -6.30 14.71
N ARG A 448 -9.31 -7.48 15.03
CA ARG A 448 -8.53 -8.72 14.97
C ARG A 448 -8.40 -9.16 13.52
N PRO A 449 -7.17 -9.41 13.01
CA PRO A 449 -6.98 -9.93 11.67
C PRO A 449 -7.72 -11.26 11.44
N TYR A 450 -8.32 -11.43 10.26
CA TYR A 450 -8.98 -12.65 9.76
C TYR A 450 -10.21 -13.15 10.54
N GLU A 451 -10.65 -12.45 11.58
CA GLU A 451 -11.85 -12.79 12.34
C GLU A 451 -12.74 -11.57 12.55
N ASP A 452 -14.03 -11.81 12.73
CA ASP A 452 -15.05 -10.77 12.93
C ASP A 452 -15.07 -10.24 14.38
N VAL A 453 -13.89 -9.95 14.94
CA VAL A 453 -13.71 -9.57 16.34
C VAL A 453 -13.03 -8.22 16.44
N VAL A 454 -13.50 -7.39 17.36
CA VAL A 454 -12.89 -6.12 17.73
C VAL A 454 -12.51 -6.18 19.20
N GLY A 455 -11.24 -5.92 19.46
CA GLY A 455 -10.76 -5.74 20.81
C GLY A 455 -10.70 -4.26 21.18
N ILE A 456 -11.11 -3.97 22.40
CA ILE A 456 -11.21 -2.64 22.97
C ILE A 456 -10.45 -2.61 24.29
N GLY A 457 -9.43 -1.76 24.36
CA GLY A 457 -8.71 -1.50 25.61
C GLY A 457 -9.25 -0.23 26.29
N HIS A 458 -9.58 -0.33 27.56
CA HIS A 458 -10.14 0.74 28.39
C HIS A 458 -9.48 0.76 29.78
N ALA A 459 -9.86 1.73 30.63
CA ALA A 459 -9.30 1.89 31.98
C ALA A 459 -9.49 0.65 32.88
N GLY A 460 -10.65 -0.01 32.81
CA GLY A 460 -10.94 -1.21 33.59
C GLY A 460 -10.48 -2.53 32.97
N GLY A 461 -9.56 -2.51 31.98
CA GLY A 461 -9.09 -3.73 31.30
C GLY A 461 -9.41 -3.79 29.81
N VAL A 462 -9.83 -4.96 29.32
CA VAL A 462 -9.99 -5.24 27.88
C VAL A 462 -11.30 -5.96 27.61
N SER A 463 -12.11 -5.39 26.71
CA SER A 463 -13.32 -6.05 26.19
C SER A 463 -13.11 -6.51 24.75
N SER A 464 -13.60 -7.71 24.44
CA SER A 464 -13.65 -8.25 23.08
C SER A 464 -15.10 -8.38 22.65
N ILE A 465 -15.43 -7.82 21.49
CA ILE A 465 -16.77 -7.85 20.91
C ILE A 465 -16.75 -8.39 19.49
N VAL A 466 -17.89 -8.88 19.02
CA VAL A 466 -18.02 -9.40 17.65
C VAL A 466 -18.68 -8.36 16.77
N VAL A 467 -18.05 -8.06 15.63
CA VAL A 467 -18.59 -7.17 14.60
C VAL A 467 -18.56 -7.93 13.28
N PRO A 468 -19.69 -8.52 12.86
CA PRO A 468 -19.75 -9.34 11.65
C PRO A 468 -19.35 -8.56 10.39
N GLY A 469 -18.54 -9.18 9.53
CA GLY A 469 -18.03 -8.58 8.29
C GLY A 469 -16.84 -7.67 8.46
N SER A 470 -16.11 -7.75 9.57
CA SER A 470 -14.90 -6.97 9.81
C SER A 470 -13.61 -7.69 9.40
N GLY A 471 -13.56 -9.02 9.48
CA GLY A 471 -12.39 -9.83 9.12
C GLY A 471 -12.40 -10.29 7.66
N GLU A 472 -11.22 -10.40 7.04
CA GLU A 472 -11.10 -11.06 5.73
C GLU A 472 -11.22 -12.59 5.94
N PRO A 473 -12.24 -13.25 5.37
CA PRO A 473 -12.51 -14.67 5.64
C PRO A 473 -11.51 -15.62 4.97
N ASN A 474 -10.89 -15.16 3.86
CA ASN A 474 -9.99 -15.98 3.06
C ASN A 474 -8.56 -15.48 3.24
N LEU A 475 -7.80 -16.15 4.09
CA LEU A 475 -6.40 -15.85 4.33
C LEU A 475 -5.50 -16.40 3.22
N ASP A 476 -4.44 -15.66 2.88
CA ASP A 476 -3.32 -16.20 2.11
C ASP A 476 -2.33 -16.85 3.07
N SER A 477 -2.26 -18.18 3.03
CA SER A 477 -1.38 -18.98 3.89
C SER A 477 0.10 -18.87 3.52
N MET A 478 0.44 -18.37 2.33
CA MET A 478 1.82 -18.17 1.88
C MET A 478 2.39 -16.83 2.29
N GLU A 479 1.55 -15.87 2.66
CA GLU A 479 1.99 -14.57 3.17
C GLU A 479 2.64 -14.74 4.56
N HIS A 480 3.73 -14.02 4.82
CA HIS A 480 4.50 -14.19 6.05
C HIS A 480 3.68 -13.82 7.29
N PHE A 481 3.61 -14.74 8.26
CA PHE A 481 2.98 -14.57 9.58
C PHE A 481 1.50 -14.16 9.55
N THR A 482 0.77 -14.52 8.50
CA THR A 482 -0.68 -14.29 8.38
C THR A 482 -1.50 -15.49 8.84
N ASN A 483 -0.99 -16.71 8.67
CA ASN A 483 -1.70 -17.92 9.03
C ASN A 483 -1.80 -18.07 10.57
N PRO A 484 -3.01 -18.06 11.16
CA PRO A 484 -3.20 -18.24 12.61
C PRO A 484 -2.80 -19.65 13.10
N TYR A 485 -2.89 -20.65 12.23
CA TYR A 485 -2.72 -22.07 12.56
C TYR A 485 -1.32 -22.60 12.24
N MET A 486 -0.31 -21.73 12.18
CA MET A 486 1.06 -22.16 11.85
C MET A 486 1.66 -23.08 12.91
N ASP A 487 2.23 -24.19 12.43
CA ASP A 487 3.09 -25.08 13.20
C ASP A 487 4.43 -24.41 13.54
N SER A 488 5.13 -24.96 14.54
CA SER A 488 6.46 -24.48 14.92
C SER A 488 7.49 -24.58 13.78
N LYS A 489 7.34 -25.56 12.88
CA LYS A 489 8.19 -25.71 11.69
C LYS A 489 7.88 -24.64 10.64
N GLN A 490 6.61 -24.46 10.31
CA GLN A 490 6.17 -23.44 9.36
C GLN A 490 6.55 -22.04 9.84
N ARG A 491 6.42 -21.77 11.15
CA ARG A 491 6.83 -20.50 11.76
C ARG A 491 8.31 -20.20 11.56
N ARG A 492 9.18 -21.19 11.84
CA ARG A 492 10.63 -21.08 11.63
C ARG A 492 10.99 -20.87 10.16
N GLU A 493 10.38 -21.63 9.25
CA GLU A 493 10.61 -21.50 7.81
C GLU A 493 10.14 -20.15 7.27
N ALA A 494 8.96 -19.68 7.69
CA ALA A 494 8.44 -18.37 7.32
C ALA A 494 9.31 -17.23 7.86
N GLU A 495 9.83 -17.36 9.08
CA GLU A 495 10.76 -16.39 9.65
C GLU A 495 12.03 -16.26 8.81
N VAL A 496 12.68 -17.38 8.52
CA VAL A 496 13.88 -17.40 7.66
C VAL A 496 13.56 -16.85 6.27
N ARG A 497 12.42 -17.22 5.69
CA ARG A 497 12.02 -16.74 4.37
C ARG A 497 11.75 -15.24 4.36
N SER A 498 11.04 -14.73 5.37
CA SER A 498 10.74 -13.30 5.51
C SER A 498 12.00 -12.46 5.74
N LEU A 499 13.02 -13.03 6.41
CA LEU A 499 14.33 -12.40 6.57
C LEU A 499 15.10 -12.35 5.24
N LEU A 500 15.06 -13.43 4.45
CA LEU A 500 15.71 -13.49 3.13
C LEU A 500 15.03 -12.58 2.10
N GLU A 501 13.70 -12.47 2.16
CA GLU A 501 12.87 -11.60 1.29
C GLU A 501 12.72 -10.18 1.86
N LYS A 502 13.45 -9.83 2.93
CA LYS A 502 13.39 -8.52 3.59
C LYS A 502 13.64 -7.39 2.57
N LEU A 503 12.71 -6.45 2.52
CA LEU A 503 12.81 -5.28 1.67
C LEU A 503 13.71 -4.22 2.30
N SER A 504 14.58 -3.61 1.49
CA SER A 504 15.43 -2.51 1.96
C SER A 504 14.58 -1.28 2.39
N PRO A 505 15.04 -0.48 3.38
CA PRO A 505 14.34 0.74 3.79
C PRO A 505 14.21 1.76 2.65
N ASP A 506 15.17 1.79 1.73
CA ASP A 506 15.21 2.74 0.62
C ASP A 506 14.06 2.56 -0.39
N MET A 507 13.45 1.37 -0.42
CA MET A 507 12.31 1.03 -1.28
C MET A 507 10.98 1.63 -0.79
N ILE A 508 10.97 2.31 0.35
CA ILE A 508 9.74 2.92 0.90
C ILE A 508 9.47 4.26 0.18
N SER A 509 8.47 4.26 -0.71
CA SER A 509 7.99 5.42 -1.47
C SER A 509 6.46 5.57 -1.35
N LEU A 510 5.91 6.72 -1.78
CA LEU A 510 4.44 6.92 -1.79
C LEU A 510 3.74 5.87 -2.67
N ASP A 511 4.31 5.63 -3.85
CA ASP A 511 3.86 4.59 -4.77
C ASP A 511 4.90 3.46 -4.76
N PRO A 512 4.54 2.22 -4.33
CA PRO A 512 5.48 1.10 -4.28
C PRO A 512 5.88 0.58 -5.66
N ASP A 513 5.03 0.78 -6.67
CA ASP A 513 5.25 0.32 -8.05
C ASP A 513 6.30 1.14 -8.82
N VAL A 514 6.90 2.16 -8.18
CA VAL A 514 7.95 2.99 -8.78
C VAL A 514 9.26 2.21 -8.97
N VAL A 515 9.48 1.15 -8.17
CA VAL A 515 10.67 0.31 -8.28
C VAL A 515 10.65 -0.44 -9.61
N GLY A 516 11.58 -0.10 -10.51
CA GLY A 516 11.62 -0.58 -11.90
C GLY A 516 11.12 0.43 -12.95
N GLY A 517 10.61 1.58 -12.50
CA GLY A 517 10.33 2.74 -13.35
C GLY A 517 11.60 3.37 -13.92
N ILE A 518 11.46 4.06 -15.05
CA ILE A 518 12.55 4.80 -15.68
C ILE A 518 12.48 6.24 -15.18
N GLU A 519 13.60 6.78 -14.69
CA GLU A 519 13.67 8.18 -14.31
C GLU A 519 13.57 9.09 -15.56
N GLU A 520 12.50 9.89 -15.63
CA GLU A 520 12.23 10.74 -16.81
C GLU A 520 13.31 11.79 -17.02
N SER A 521 13.89 12.33 -15.95
CA SER A 521 14.98 13.31 -15.98
C SER A 521 16.20 12.76 -16.74
N ASN A 522 16.63 11.53 -16.42
CA ASN A 522 17.75 10.84 -17.05
C ASN A 522 17.43 10.48 -18.50
N LEU A 523 16.19 10.10 -18.78
CA LEU A 523 15.76 9.83 -20.15
C LEU A 523 15.80 11.11 -21.00
N ILE A 524 15.29 12.22 -20.47
CA ILE A 524 15.32 13.54 -21.14
C ILE A 524 16.76 13.98 -21.33
N GLN A 525 17.62 13.87 -20.32
CA GLN A 525 19.04 14.19 -20.44
C GLN A 525 19.74 13.31 -21.47
N ARG A 526 19.45 11.99 -21.48
CA ARG A 526 20.01 11.07 -22.47
C ARG A 526 19.54 11.42 -23.88
N GLN A 527 18.26 11.76 -24.06
CA GLN A 527 17.72 12.21 -25.34
C GLN A 527 18.29 13.56 -25.77
N GLN A 528 18.50 14.49 -24.82
CA GLN A 528 19.15 15.77 -25.07
C GLN A 528 20.59 15.56 -25.49
N ARG A 529 21.38 14.76 -24.77
CA ARG A 529 22.76 14.41 -25.17
C ARG A 529 22.81 13.79 -26.56
N LEU A 530 21.91 12.87 -26.89
CA LEU A 530 21.83 12.29 -28.23
C LEU A 530 21.47 13.31 -29.30
N ARG A 531 20.57 14.25 -28.99
CA ARG A 531 20.21 15.36 -29.90
C ARG A 531 21.34 16.37 -30.05
N ASP A 532 22.04 16.68 -28.97
CA ASP A 532 23.16 17.61 -28.96
C ASP A 532 24.34 17.00 -29.73
N MET A 533 24.65 15.72 -29.53
CA MET A 533 25.63 14.99 -30.36
C MET A 533 25.23 14.95 -31.83
N ALA A 534 23.94 14.74 -32.14
CA ALA A 534 23.46 14.77 -33.52
C ALA A 534 23.53 16.19 -34.11
N MET A 535 23.12 17.22 -33.36
CA MET A 535 23.22 18.62 -33.79
C MET A 535 24.66 19.07 -33.91
N GLU A 536 25.58 18.60 -33.08
CA GLU A 536 27.01 18.92 -33.18
C GLU A 536 27.62 18.24 -34.40
N ALA A 537 27.24 17.00 -34.71
CA ALA A 537 27.63 16.32 -35.93
C ALA A 537 27.06 17.02 -37.18
N ASP A 538 25.80 17.45 -37.13
CA ASP A 538 25.15 18.19 -38.21
C ASP A 538 25.66 19.62 -38.32
N ALA A 539 26.01 20.30 -37.22
CA ALA A 539 26.64 21.61 -37.21
C ALA A 539 28.08 21.54 -37.69
N ARG A 540 28.81 20.45 -37.45
CA ARG A 540 30.15 20.22 -38.01
C ARG A 540 30.11 19.92 -39.51
N LYS A 541 29.01 19.34 -40.01
CA LYS A 541 28.73 19.22 -41.45
C LYS A 541 28.27 20.55 -42.04
N ALA A 542 27.35 21.23 -41.37
CA ALA A 542 26.82 22.52 -41.79
C ALA A 542 27.89 23.61 -41.74
N ALA A 543 28.82 23.64 -40.78
CA ALA A 543 29.94 24.58 -40.77
C ALA A 543 30.89 24.37 -41.96
N LYS A 544 31.09 23.11 -42.39
CA LYS A 544 31.77 22.80 -43.66
C LYS A 544 30.99 23.27 -44.89
N ASP A 545 29.65 23.23 -44.82
CA ASP A 545 28.76 23.68 -45.91
C ASP A 545 28.45 25.21 -45.86
N GLU A 546 28.62 25.86 -44.71
CA GLU A 546 28.30 27.27 -44.40
C GLU A 546 29.53 28.17 -44.56
N GLU A 547 30.75 27.62 -44.41
CA GLU A 547 31.97 28.18 -45.03
C GLU A 547 31.81 28.38 -46.55
N ALA A 548 30.92 27.62 -47.21
CA ALA A 548 30.60 27.77 -48.63
C ALA A 548 29.38 28.66 -48.94
N ARG A 549 28.55 29.03 -47.97
CA ARG A 549 27.29 29.79 -48.21
C ARG A 549 26.99 30.77 -47.09
N ASN A 550 27.71 31.88 -47.08
CA ASN A 550 27.40 33.00 -46.22
C ASN A 550 26.20 33.83 -46.74
N LYS A 551 25.26 34.11 -45.83
CA LYS A 551 24.18 35.14 -45.79
C LYS A 551 22.75 34.57 -45.74
N LYS A 552 22.13 34.67 -44.55
CA LYS A 552 20.88 35.44 -44.38
C LYS A 552 20.50 35.57 -42.91
N ASP A 553 20.41 36.83 -42.47
CA ASP A 553 19.86 37.26 -41.19
C ASP A 553 18.39 36.87 -41.03
N LYS A 554 18.04 36.28 -39.88
CA LYS A 554 16.64 36.10 -39.46
C LYS A 554 16.21 37.25 -38.54
N LYS A 555 15.22 38.02 -38.99
CA LYS A 555 14.56 39.10 -38.23
C LYS A 555 13.81 38.56 -36.99
N ARG A 556 13.86 39.32 -35.89
CA ARG A 556 13.28 39.01 -34.57
C ARG A 556 11.78 39.32 -34.47
N MET A 557 11.08 38.44 -33.75
CA MET A 557 9.74 38.66 -33.20
C MET A 557 9.73 39.73 -32.10
N ARG A 558 8.60 40.44 -31.98
CA ARG A 558 8.37 41.54 -31.04
C ARG A 558 7.85 41.02 -29.69
N GLY A 559 8.50 41.44 -28.61
CA GLY A 559 7.90 41.51 -27.26
C GLY A 559 8.30 40.41 -26.25
N ARG A 560 8.75 40.86 -25.06
CA ARG A 560 8.95 40.16 -23.77
C ARG A 560 10.27 39.41 -23.46
N SER A 561 11.18 39.15 -24.40
CA SER A 561 12.47 38.48 -24.11
C SER A 561 13.72 39.35 -24.39
N LYS A 562 13.86 40.50 -23.71
CA LYS A 562 15.06 41.34 -23.85
C LYS A 562 16.33 40.61 -23.38
N ILE A 563 17.36 40.62 -24.22
CA ILE A 563 18.71 40.07 -23.96
C ILE A 563 19.28 40.60 -22.63
N ALA A 564 19.02 41.87 -22.32
CA ALA A 564 19.40 42.52 -21.07
C ALA A 564 18.85 41.84 -19.80
N LYS A 565 17.66 41.22 -19.84
CA LYS A 565 17.07 40.54 -18.66
C LYS A 565 17.65 39.14 -18.47
N LYS A 566 18.07 38.47 -19.56
CA LYS A 566 18.84 37.22 -19.50
C LYS A 566 20.24 37.46 -18.93
N LEU A 567 20.89 38.56 -19.32
CA LEU A 567 22.21 38.95 -18.82
C LEU A 567 22.21 39.30 -17.33
N ARG A 568 21.14 39.92 -16.82
CA ARG A 568 20.95 40.20 -15.37
C ARG A 568 20.69 38.94 -14.52
N ARG A 569 20.23 37.83 -15.11
CA ARG A 569 20.00 36.55 -14.41
C ARG A 569 21.27 35.70 -14.29
N LYS A 570 22.25 35.91 -15.16
CA LYS A 570 23.56 35.24 -15.06
C LYS A 570 24.43 35.97 -14.03
N GLN A 571 25.24 35.22 -13.29
CA GLN A 571 26.07 35.74 -12.20
C GLN A 571 26.96 36.89 -12.71
N LYS A 572 26.88 38.05 -12.05
CA LYS A 572 27.47 39.32 -12.55
C LYS A 572 28.99 39.28 -12.73
N ASN A 573 29.68 38.33 -12.11
CA ASN A 573 31.15 38.33 -11.98
C ASN A 573 31.85 37.29 -12.85
N ILE A 574 31.15 36.27 -13.37
CA ILE A 574 31.76 35.26 -14.25
C ILE A 574 31.54 35.70 -15.70
N VAL A 575 32.63 36.04 -16.39
CA VAL A 575 32.59 36.45 -17.80
C VAL A 575 32.84 35.23 -18.67
N ASP A 576 31.76 34.51 -19.01
CA ASP A 576 31.81 33.44 -20.02
C ASP A 576 31.75 34.05 -21.44
N GLU A 577 32.28 33.35 -22.45
CA GLU A 577 32.15 33.74 -23.87
C GLU A 577 30.68 33.97 -24.28
N ASN A 578 29.77 33.17 -23.72
CA ASN A 578 28.34 33.31 -23.95
C ASN A 578 27.77 34.61 -23.35
N VAL A 579 28.36 35.14 -22.28
CA VAL A 579 27.99 36.44 -21.71
C VAL A 579 28.53 37.58 -22.57
N MET A 580 29.74 37.44 -23.12
CA MET A 580 30.34 38.42 -24.05
C MET A 580 29.52 38.55 -25.34
N LYS A 581 29.18 37.43 -26.00
CA LYS A 581 28.29 37.41 -27.18
C LYS A 581 26.91 38.05 -26.90
N LEU A 582 26.36 37.84 -25.70
CA LEU A 582 25.11 38.47 -25.29
C LEU A 582 25.25 39.97 -24.98
N ARG A 583 26.42 40.46 -24.55
CA ARG A 583 26.72 41.89 -24.39
C ARG A 583 26.82 42.57 -25.75
N GLU A 584 27.56 41.98 -26.68
CA GLU A 584 27.69 42.47 -28.06
C GLU A 584 26.34 42.58 -28.75
N LEU A 585 25.51 41.53 -28.68
CA LEU A 585 24.15 41.56 -29.24
C LEU A 585 23.25 42.61 -28.57
N ARG A 586 23.44 42.89 -27.28
CA ARG A 586 22.70 43.96 -26.58
C ARG A 586 23.14 45.33 -27.07
N ASP A 587 24.43 45.51 -27.27
CA ASP A 587 25.00 46.80 -27.68
C ASP A 587 24.65 47.11 -29.14
N LEU A 588 24.60 46.10 -30.01
CA LEU A 588 24.02 46.20 -31.35
C LEU A 588 22.51 46.54 -31.32
N GLU A 589 21.72 45.87 -30.48
CA GLU A 589 20.27 46.18 -30.33
C GLU A 589 20.06 47.62 -29.81
N ARG A 590 20.95 48.10 -28.94
CA ARG A 590 20.92 49.46 -28.42
C ARG A 590 21.30 50.47 -29.51
N ALA A 591 22.36 50.21 -30.27
CA ALA A 591 22.79 51.07 -31.37
C ALA A 591 21.72 51.16 -32.47
N GLU A 592 21.07 50.06 -32.84
CA GLU A 592 19.95 50.09 -33.79
C GLU A 592 18.75 50.87 -33.26
N ARG A 593 18.46 50.76 -31.96
CA ARG A 593 17.37 51.52 -31.33
C ARG A 593 17.67 53.01 -31.30
N GLU A 594 18.89 53.38 -30.97
CA GLU A 594 19.36 54.78 -30.97
C GLU A 594 19.33 55.34 -32.40
N LYS A 595 19.73 54.57 -33.42
CA LYS A 595 19.58 54.95 -34.83
C LYS A 595 18.09 55.15 -35.20
N ARG A 596 17.20 54.24 -34.81
CA ARG A 596 15.76 54.39 -35.06
C ARG A 596 15.12 55.57 -34.34
N GLN A 597 15.57 55.88 -33.12
CA GLN A 597 15.09 57.06 -32.40
C GLN A 597 15.58 58.35 -33.06
N ARG A 598 16.85 58.41 -33.49
CA ARG A 598 17.37 59.55 -34.24
C ARG A 598 16.60 59.80 -35.53
N VAL A 599 16.30 58.74 -36.30
CA VAL A 599 15.48 58.84 -37.53
C VAL A 599 14.03 59.26 -37.23
N ALA A 600 13.46 58.87 -36.09
CA ALA A 600 12.12 59.29 -35.68
C ALA A 600 12.07 60.76 -35.20
N ASP A 601 13.13 61.25 -34.56
CA ASP A 601 13.22 62.62 -34.04
C ASP A 601 13.65 63.63 -35.11
N SER A 602 14.38 63.23 -36.17
CA SER A 602 14.88 64.14 -37.21
C SER A 602 13.92 64.37 -38.38
N GLY A 603 12.86 63.58 -38.55
CA GLY A 603 11.87 63.78 -39.63
C GLY A 603 12.39 63.66 -41.07
N GLU A 604 13.68 63.39 -41.25
CA GLU A 604 14.33 63.21 -42.55
C GLU A 604 14.37 61.73 -42.94
N GLY A 605 13.99 61.44 -44.18
CA GLY A 605 14.04 60.10 -44.76
C GLY A 605 15.46 59.54 -44.76
N GLU A 606 15.57 58.20 -44.62
CA GLU A 606 16.81 57.44 -44.48
C GLU A 606 17.89 57.82 -45.53
N ALA A 607 18.76 58.77 -45.20
CA ALA A 607 20.00 58.99 -45.92
C ALA A 607 21.07 59.51 -44.95
N GLU A 608 22.21 58.83 -44.98
CA GLU A 608 23.50 59.24 -44.41
C GLU A 608 23.63 59.24 -42.87
N ALA A 609 23.75 58.04 -42.30
CA ALA A 609 24.47 57.86 -41.04
C ALA A 609 25.85 57.24 -41.34
N GLU A 610 26.88 58.09 -41.35
CA GLU A 610 28.34 57.82 -41.29
C GLU A 610 28.76 56.36 -41.48
N ALA A 611 29.08 56.00 -42.73
CA ALA A 611 29.81 54.78 -43.03
C ALA A 611 31.30 55.11 -43.13
N ALA A 612 32.10 54.62 -42.18
CA ALA A 612 33.51 54.38 -42.45
C ALA A 612 33.62 53.60 -43.79
N PRO A 613 34.59 53.95 -44.65
CA PRO A 613 34.65 53.43 -46.01
C PRO A 613 34.64 51.90 -46.00
N VAL A 614 33.85 51.29 -46.88
CA VAL A 614 33.70 49.83 -47.04
C VAL A 614 35.06 49.11 -47.15
N ALA A 615 36.11 49.83 -47.54
CA ALA A 615 37.50 49.37 -47.57
C ALA A 615 38.10 48.98 -46.20
N LEU A 616 37.66 49.57 -45.09
CA LEU A 616 38.17 49.25 -43.74
C LEU A 616 37.55 47.99 -43.13
N LYS A 617 36.44 47.47 -43.69
CA LYS A 617 35.80 46.22 -43.23
C LYS A 617 36.62 44.94 -43.47
N ARG A 618 37.80 45.06 -44.08
CA ARG A 618 38.70 43.94 -44.42
C ARG A 618 39.75 43.68 -43.33
N PHE A 619 39.95 44.65 -42.44
CA PHE A 619 41.07 44.70 -41.49
C PHE A 619 40.67 44.46 -40.03
N PHE A 620 39.37 44.29 -39.75
CA PHE A 620 38.83 44.03 -38.42
C PHE A 620 37.83 42.88 -38.46
#